data_AF-A0A671KAZ2-F1
#
_entry.id   AF-A0A671KAZ2-F1
#
_cell.length_a   1.000
_cell.length_b   1.000
_cell.length_c   1.000
_cell.angle_alpha   90.00
_cell.angle_beta   90.00
_cell.angle_gamma   90.00
#
_symmetry.space_group_name_H-M   'P 1'
#
loop_
_entity.id
_entity.type
_entity.pdbx_description
1 polymer ?
#
loop_
_entity_poly.entity_id
_entity_poly.type
_entity_poly.pdbx_seq_one_letter_code
_entity_poly.pdbx_strand_id
1 'polypeptide(L)'
;MALLCYNRGCGGRFDADKNSDDACQFHPGVPIFHDALKGWSCCKKRTTDFSEFLSIKVYSDMFFDSLLPSSDEPKTKLQVKIAPSLAQIAEKMEITEREKREKLGQQFLLFLQLRITCIDTNALILYWFCPTQK
;
A
#
# COMPACT_ATOMS: atom_id res chain seq x y z
N MET A 1 41.56 12.94 -9.37
CA MET A 1 40.76 13.91 -10.15
C MET A 1 39.49 14.13 -9.37
N ALA A 2 39.20 15.37 -8.98
CA ALA A 2 38.05 15.64 -8.13
C ALA A 2 36.74 15.56 -8.93
N LEU A 3 35.96 14.51 -8.71
CA LEU A 3 34.62 14.29 -9.27
C LEU A 3 33.55 14.95 -8.40
N LEU A 4 32.42 15.32 -8.99
CA LEU A 4 31.28 15.89 -8.27
C LEU A 4 30.35 14.77 -7.78
N CYS A 5 29.95 14.84 -6.52
CA CYS A 5 28.94 13.96 -5.94
C CYS A 5 27.53 14.45 -6.27
N TYR A 6 26.73 13.58 -6.89
CA TYR A 6 25.34 13.86 -7.26
C TYR A 6 24.33 13.36 -6.21
N ASN A 7 24.80 12.80 -5.10
CA ASN A 7 23.91 12.34 -4.04
C ASN A 7 23.21 13.51 -3.35
N ARG A 8 21.93 13.32 -3.03
CA ARG A 8 21.05 14.36 -2.47
C ARG A 8 21.58 14.87 -1.14
N GLY A 9 21.85 16.17 -1.08
CA GLY A 9 22.39 16.83 0.12
C GLY A 9 23.90 16.71 0.31
N CYS A 10 24.63 16.02 -0.58
CA CYS A 10 26.09 15.98 -0.55
C CYS A 10 26.68 17.13 -1.39
N GLY A 11 26.53 17.05 -2.73
CA GLY A 11 27.01 18.08 -3.67
C GLY A 11 28.53 18.37 -3.62
N GLY A 12 29.29 17.60 -2.85
CA GLY A 12 30.71 17.79 -2.62
C GLY A 12 31.58 17.26 -3.75
N ARG A 13 32.86 17.62 -3.75
CA ARG A 13 33.86 17.02 -4.64
C ARG A 13 34.64 15.93 -3.91
N PHE A 14 34.91 14.82 -4.59
CA PHE A 14 35.65 13.68 -4.04
C PHE A 14 36.61 13.08 -5.07
N ASP A 15 37.63 12.37 -4.61
CA ASP A 15 38.54 11.60 -5.47
C ASP A 15 38.11 10.13 -5.50
N ALA A 16 37.85 9.57 -6.68
CA ALA A 16 37.40 8.18 -6.82
C ALA A 16 38.35 7.15 -6.20
N ASP A 17 39.67 7.38 -6.28
CA ASP A 17 40.68 6.41 -5.84
C ASP A 17 40.89 6.40 -4.32
N LYS A 18 40.39 7.42 -3.60
CA LYS A 18 40.61 7.60 -2.16
C LYS A 18 39.30 7.64 -1.36
N ASN A 19 38.17 7.59 -2.04
CA ASN A 19 36.87 7.70 -1.40
C ASN A 19 36.42 6.33 -0.86
N SER A 20 36.13 6.26 0.42
CA SER A 20 35.48 5.11 1.04
C SER A 20 33.95 5.20 0.89
N ASP A 21 33.26 4.06 0.95
CA ASP A 21 31.80 4.00 0.75
C ASP A 21 31.01 4.78 1.82
N ASP A 22 31.60 4.97 3.00
CA ASP A 22 31.05 5.69 4.15
C ASP A 22 31.44 7.18 4.19
N ALA A 23 32.32 7.65 3.30
CA ALA A 23 32.74 9.05 3.26
C ALA A 23 31.64 10.00 2.77
N CYS A 24 30.68 9.49 1.99
CA CYS A 24 29.60 10.31 1.43
C CYS A 24 28.40 10.38 2.38
N GLN A 25 28.15 11.57 2.93
CA GLN A 25 26.92 11.85 3.69
C GLN A 25 25.83 12.37 2.75
N PHE A 26 24.79 11.56 2.52
CA PHE A 26 23.65 11.92 1.67
C PHE A 26 22.32 11.39 2.20
N HIS A 27 21.22 11.99 1.76
CA HIS A 27 19.87 11.58 2.14
C HIS A 27 19.40 10.43 1.24
N PRO A 28 19.22 9.20 1.75
CA PRO A 28 18.64 8.10 0.96
C PRO A 28 17.14 8.29 0.70
N GLY A 29 16.49 9.16 1.48
CA GLY A 29 15.06 9.42 1.41
C GLY A 29 14.62 10.40 0.32
N VAL A 30 13.30 10.56 0.19
CA VAL A 30 12.66 11.55 -0.70
C VAL A 30 12.38 12.85 0.06
N PRO A 31 12.40 14.01 -0.62
CA PRO A 31 12.00 15.26 -0.01
C PRO A 31 10.48 15.27 0.25
N ILE A 32 10.07 15.70 1.44
CA ILE A 32 8.67 15.77 1.88
C ILE A 32 8.32 17.22 2.18
N PHE A 33 7.15 17.66 1.69
CA PHE A 33 6.62 19.00 1.88
C PHE A 33 5.17 18.92 2.41
N HIS A 34 4.96 19.15 3.72
CA HIS A 34 3.64 19.18 4.36
C HIS A 34 3.58 20.28 5.42
N ASP A 35 2.43 20.95 5.57
CA ASP A 35 2.19 21.97 6.61
C ASP A 35 3.25 23.10 6.66
N ALA A 36 3.70 23.56 5.48
CA ALA A 36 4.80 24.52 5.32
C ALA A 36 6.17 24.04 5.88
N LEU A 37 6.27 22.78 6.28
CA LEU A 37 7.51 22.13 6.70
C LEU A 37 8.10 21.33 5.53
N LYS A 38 9.41 21.49 5.37
CA LYS A 38 10.26 20.85 4.36
C LYS A 38 11.24 19.94 5.09
N GLY A 39 11.41 18.73 4.60
CA GLY A 39 12.31 17.75 5.20
C GLY A 39 12.57 16.56 4.29
N TRP A 40 13.30 15.57 4.81
CA TRP A 40 13.62 14.34 4.10
C TRP A 40 12.96 13.16 4.79
N SER A 41 12.47 12.18 4.03
CA SER A 41 11.84 10.97 4.60
C SER A 41 12.78 10.14 5.47
N CYS A 42 14.09 10.27 5.27
CA CYS A 42 15.13 9.59 6.03
C CYS A 42 15.54 10.31 7.32
N CYS A 43 15.04 11.52 7.59
CA CYS A 43 15.44 12.31 8.75
C CYS A 43 14.23 12.90 9.47
N LYS A 44 14.30 12.98 10.81
CA LYS A 44 13.23 13.60 11.62
C LYS A 44 13.26 15.14 11.57
N LYS A 45 14.38 15.76 11.18
CA LYS A 45 14.54 17.21 11.11
C LYS A 45 13.64 17.78 10.01
N ARG A 46 12.85 18.80 10.36
CA ARG A 46 11.98 19.56 9.46
C ARG A 46 12.25 21.05 9.67
N THR A 47 12.15 21.82 8.60
CA THR A 47 12.33 23.28 8.63
C THR A 47 11.31 23.95 7.74
N THR A 48 10.94 25.18 8.05
CA THR A 48 10.08 26.00 7.21
C THR A 48 10.88 26.72 6.10
N ASP A 49 12.18 26.94 6.32
CA ASP A 49 13.04 27.68 5.41
C ASP A 49 13.65 26.78 4.33
N PHE A 50 13.77 27.31 3.10
CA PHE A 50 14.31 26.52 1.98
C PHE A 50 15.83 26.37 2.03
N SER A 51 16.55 27.39 2.49
CA SER A 51 18.01 27.36 2.59
C SER A 51 18.46 26.42 3.69
N GLU A 52 17.73 26.43 4.82
CA GLU A 52 17.96 25.45 5.89
C GLU A 52 17.65 24.03 5.41
N PHE A 53 16.61 23.83 4.59
CA PHE A 53 16.25 22.51 4.05
C PHE A 53 17.38 21.89 3.21
N LEU A 54 18.01 22.70 2.35
CA LEU A 54 19.17 22.27 1.55
C LEU A 54 20.41 21.97 2.41
N SER A 55 20.50 22.60 3.58
CA SER A 55 21.62 22.46 4.53
C SER A 55 21.39 21.39 5.60
N ILE A 56 20.28 20.64 5.56
CA ILE A 56 20.03 19.54 6.49
C ILE A 56 21.11 18.47 6.28
N LYS A 57 21.95 18.26 7.29
CA LYS A 57 22.95 17.19 7.31
C LYS A 57 22.30 15.84 7.61
N VAL A 58 22.91 14.79 7.10
CA VAL A 58 22.55 13.40 7.38
C VAL A 58 23.18 13.05 8.71
N TYR A 59 22.37 12.68 9.69
CA TYR A 59 22.85 12.17 10.96
C TYR A 59 22.87 10.66 10.85
N SER A 60 24.08 10.07 10.87
CA SER A 60 24.34 8.62 10.78
C SER A 60 23.59 7.82 11.83
N ASP A 61 23.28 8.44 12.98
CA ASP A 61 22.67 7.74 14.12
C ASP A 61 21.17 7.51 13.99
N MET A 62 20.58 7.90 12.86
CA MET A 62 19.15 7.74 12.59
C MET A 62 18.92 7.11 11.21
N PHE A 63 19.83 6.24 10.74
CA PHE A 63 19.44 5.25 9.74
C PHE A 63 18.31 4.44 10.39
N PHE A 64 17.08 4.74 10.01
CA PHE A 64 15.94 3.92 10.33
C PHE A 64 16.31 2.55 9.76
N ASP A 65 16.74 1.65 10.64
CA ASP A 65 17.17 0.31 10.32
C ASP A 65 16.27 -0.22 9.21
N SER A 66 16.85 -0.86 8.21
CA SER A 66 16.10 -1.50 7.13
C SER A 66 15.22 -2.66 7.60
N LEU A 67 14.99 -2.78 8.90
CA LEU A 67 13.70 -3.24 9.39
C LEU A 67 12.67 -2.20 8.95
N LEU A 68 12.09 -2.43 7.77
CA LEU A 68 10.63 -2.38 7.70
C LEU A 68 10.14 -2.84 9.08
N PRO A 69 9.44 -2.01 9.89
CA PRO A 69 8.52 -2.61 10.82
C PRO A 69 7.74 -3.56 9.92
N SER A 70 7.84 -4.86 10.22
CA SER A 70 6.97 -5.83 9.60
C SER A 70 5.56 -5.25 9.62
N SER A 71 4.76 -5.62 8.64
CA SER A 71 3.38 -5.15 8.47
C SER A 71 2.45 -5.49 9.67
N ASP A 72 2.99 -5.71 10.87
CA ASP A 72 2.36 -6.37 12.00
C ASP A 72 2.38 -5.54 13.30
N GLU A 73 2.98 -4.35 13.35
CA GLU A 73 2.75 -3.47 14.51
C GLU A 73 1.62 -2.44 14.27
N PRO A 74 0.70 -2.35 15.25
CA PRO A 74 -0.63 -1.85 15.03
C PRO A 74 -0.56 -0.37 14.72
N LYS A 75 -1.27 0.03 13.65
CA LYS A 75 -1.66 1.41 13.40
C LYS A 75 -2.24 1.96 14.69
N THR A 76 -1.41 2.67 15.47
CA THR A 76 -1.91 3.44 16.60
C THR A 76 -2.80 4.48 15.96
N LYS A 77 -4.09 4.23 16.12
CA LYS A 77 -5.18 5.07 15.67
C LYS A 77 -4.93 6.43 16.32
N LEU A 78 -4.22 7.30 15.60
CA LEU A 78 -4.32 8.72 15.82
C LEU A 78 -5.83 8.94 15.81
N GLN A 79 -6.39 9.39 16.93
CA GLN A 79 -7.79 9.70 17.00
C GLN A 79 -8.00 10.93 16.15
N VAL A 80 -8.09 10.71 14.83
CA VAL A 80 -8.85 11.55 13.94
C VAL A 80 -10.19 11.59 14.62
N LYS A 81 -10.52 12.73 15.21
CA LYS A 81 -11.88 13.04 15.65
C LYS A 81 -12.68 13.12 14.36
N ILE A 82 -13.05 11.95 13.88
CA ILE A 82 -13.80 11.75 12.66
C ILE A 82 -15.15 12.42 12.93
N ALA A 83 -15.47 13.43 12.11
CA ALA A 83 -16.77 14.07 12.16
C ALA A 83 -17.87 13.00 11.97
N PRO A 84 -19.05 13.17 12.62
CA PRO A 84 -20.13 12.18 12.57
C PRO A 84 -20.60 11.81 11.15
N SER A 85 -20.25 12.61 10.14
CA SER A 85 -20.53 12.35 8.73
C SER A 85 -19.81 11.12 8.17
N LEU A 86 -18.60 10.78 8.64
CA LEU A 86 -17.84 9.66 8.07
C LEU A 86 -18.28 8.30 8.65
N ALA A 87 -18.83 8.28 9.87
CA ALA A 87 -19.35 7.07 10.48
C ALA A 87 -20.56 6.51 9.70
N GLN A 88 -21.44 7.41 9.24
CA GLN A 88 -22.59 7.06 8.41
C GLN A 88 -22.18 6.46 7.06
N ILE A 89 -21.05 6.90 6.49
CA ILE A 89 -20.55 6.40 5.20
C ILE A 89 -20.00 4.97 5.35
N ALA A 90 -19.27 4.69 6.43
CA ALA A 90 -18.75 3.36 6.72
C ALA A 90 -19.89 2.34 6.93
N GLU A 91 -20.88 2.69 7.75
CA GLU A 91 -22.05 1.83 8.01
C GLU A 91 -22.85 1.55 6.73
N LYS A 92 -23.05 2.57 5.88
CA LYS A 92 -23.78 2.41 4.62
C LYS A 92 -23.08 1.49 3.62
N MET A 93 -21.75 1.50 3.55
CA MET A 93 -21.00 0.57 2.70
C MET A 93 -21.09 -0.88 3.21
N GLU A 94 -21.07 -1.09 4.53
CA GLU A 94 -21.19 -2.43 5.11
C GLU A 94 -22.57 -3.06 4.86
N ILE A 95 -23.64 -2.27 4.96
CA ILE A 95 -25.00 -2.73 4.66
C ILE A 95 -25.12 -3.08 3.18
N THR A 96 -24.55 -2.25 2.29
CA THR A 96 -24.59 -2.48 0.84
C THR A 96 -23.90 -3.78 0.42
N GLU A 97 -22.75 -4.11 1.01
CA GLU A 97 -22.02 -5.34 0.69
C GLU A 97 -22.74 -6.60 1.22
N ARG A 98 -23.43 -6.52 2.37
CA ARG A 98 -24.27 -7.62 2.88
C ARG A 98 -25.48 -7.85 1.97
N GLU A 99 -26.17 -6.79 1.55
CA GLU A 99 -27.31 -6.89 0.62
C GLU A 99 -26.89 -7.47 -0.74
N LYS A 100 -25.71 -7.09 -1.26
CA LYS A 100 -25.16 -7.69 -2.49
C LYS A 100 -24.88 -9.19 -2.31
N ARG A 101 -24.32 -9.60 -1.17
CA ARG A 101 -24.03 -11.01 -0.88
C ARG A 101 -25.30 -11.83 -0.71
N GLU A 102 -26.33 -11.25 -0.11
CA GLU A 102 -27.66 -11.87 0.00
C GLU A 102 -28.33 -12.00 -1.37
N LYS A 103 -28.26 -10.98 -2.22
CA LYS A 103 -28.77 -11.05 -3.61
C LYS A 103 -28.00 -12.05 -4.46
N LEU A 104 -26.67 -12.11 -4.33
CA LEU A 104 -25.84 -13.09 -5.04
C LEU A 104 -26.15 -14.52 -4.56
N GLY A 105 -26.38 -14.71 -3.26
CA GLY A 105 -26.81 -15.98 -2.68
C GLY A 105 -28.20 -16.41 -3.13
N GLN A 106 -29.17 -15.49 -3.16
CA GLN A 106 -30.50 -15.73 -3.70
C GLN A 106 -30.46 -16.06 -5.20
N GLN A 107 -29.63 -15.36 -5.97
CA GLN A 107 -29.42 -15.66 -7.39
C GLN A 107 -28.79 -17.04 -7.58
N PHE A 108 -27.81 -17.43 -6.76
CA PHE A 108 -27.19 -18.75 -6.79
C PHE A 108 -28.17 -19.88 -6.42
N LEU A 109 -29.00 -19.68 -5.38
CA LEU A 109 -30.06 -20.60 -5.01
C LEU A 109 -31.11 -20.75 -6.13
N LEU A 110 -31.50 -19.67 -6.79
CA LEU A 110 -32.37 -19.70 -7.95
C LEU A 110 -31.74 -20.50 -9.11
N PHE A 111 -30.46 -20.29 -9.40
CA PHE A 111 -29.72 -21.07 -10.40
C PHE A 111 -29.63 -22.56 -10.03
N LEU A 112 -29.43 -22.88 -8.76
CA LEU A 112 -29.39 -24.26 -8.28
C LEU A 112 -30.77 -24.92 -8.39
N GLN A 113 -31.84 -24.21 -8.04
CA GLN A 113 -33.22 -24.68 -8.21
C GLN A 113 -33.58 -24.86 -9.69
N LEU A 114 -33.21 -23.95 -10.59
CA LEU A 114 -33.39 -24.14 -12.03
C LEU A 114 -32.59 -25.33 -12.57
N ARG A 115 -31.39 -25.61 -12.03
CA ARG A 115 -30.65 -26.82 -12.40
C ARG A 115 -31.32 -28.09 -11.90
N ILE A 116 -31.86 -28.10 -10.68
CA ILE A 116 -32.56 -29.26 -10.11
C ILE A 116 -33.85 -29.54 -10.89
N THR A 117 -34.65 -28.54 -11.22
CA THR A 117 -35.87 -28.75 -12.04
C THR A 117 -35.58 -29.21 -13.46
N CYS A 118 -34.44 -28.82 -14.03
CA CYS A 118 -33.97 -29.31 -15.34
C CYS A 118 -33.47 -30.77 -15.27
N ILE A 119 -33.00 -31.24 -14.11
CA ILE A 119 -32.70 -32.65 -13.85
C ILE A 119 -34.00 -33.47 -13.77
N ASP A 120 -35.04 -32.95 -13.11
CA ASP A 120 -36.33 -33.64 -12.95
C ASP A 120 -37.18 -33.68 -14.22
N THR A 121 -37.05 -32.69 -15.12
CA THR A 121 -37.76 -32.70 -16.43
C THR A 121 -37.04 -33.51 -17.52
N ASN A 122 -35.75 -33.81 -17.36
CA ASN A 122 -35.01 -34.69 -18.27
C ASN A 122 -35.24 -36.20 -18.02
N ALA A 123 -36.04 -36.58 -17.03
CA ALA A 123 -36.37 -37.98 -16.74
C ALA A 123 -37.30 -38.64 -17.79
N LEU A 124 -37.81 -37.91 -18.79
CA LEU A 124 -38.66 -38.46 -19.86
C LEU A 124 -38.02 -38.50 -21.26
N ILE A 125 -36.75 -38.10 -21.43
CA ILE A 125 -36.07 -38.13 -22.75
C ILE A 125 -34.74 -38.91 -22.70
N LEU A 126 -34.66 -39.99 -21.91
CA LEU A 126 -33.52 -40.92 -22.00
C LEU A 126 -33.99 -42.39 -21.96
N TYR A 127 -34.92 -42.73 -22.84
CA TYR A 127 -34.89 -44.05 -23.45
C TYR A 127 -34.09 -43.92 -24.74
N TRP A 128 -33.06 -44.78 -24.91
CA TRP A 128 -32.27 -45.01 -26.12
C TRP A 128 -31.08 -44.07 -26.39
N PHE A 129 -29.90 -44.39 -25.85
CA PHE A 129 -28.73 -44.78 -26.65
C PHE A 129 -27.51 -45.13 -25.76
N CYS A 130 -27.24 -46.42 -25.65
CA CYS A 130 -25.92 -47.04 -25.36
C CYS A 130 -25.14 -47.15 -26.71
N PRO A 131 -23.84 -47.49 -26.87
CA PRO A 131 -22.65 -47.63 -25.99
C PRO A 131 -21.52 -46.67 -26.48
N THR A 132 -20.29 -46.56 -25.94
CA THR A 132 -19.21 -47.55 -25.85
C THR A 132 -18.03 -46.93 -25.10
N GLN A 133 -17.46 -47.73 -24.20
CA GLN A 133 -16.16 -47.53 -23.56
C GLN A 133 -15.02 -47.58 -24.59
N LYS A 134 -14.17 -46.56 -24.60
CA LYS A 134 -12.70 -46.68 -24.69
C LYS A 134 -12.03 -45.41 -24.16
#